data_AF-A0A7Z9Q9C7-F1
#
_entry.id   AF-A0A7Z9Q9C7-F1
#
_cell.length_a   1.000
_cell.length_b   1.000
_cell.length_c   1.000
_cell.angle_alpha   90.00
_cell.angle_beta   90.00
_cell.angle_gamma   90.00
#
_symmetry.space_group_name_H-M   'P 1'
#
loop_
_entity.id
_entity.type
_entity.pdbx_description
1 polymer ?
#
loop_
_entity_poly.entity_id
_entity_poly.type
_entity_poly.pdbx_seq_one_letter_code
_entity_poly.pdbx_strand_id
1 'polypeptide(L)'
;MKAYFTSIKFIVMLSMITSFSFGTDQLDEVIAEEEGNIAYRNSIDFDTRTTKIWWDSAWHNKWQWLKSYDDSGFLTESEFYKFRDEEWLVRANISYTNNDNGAPTSSIKQVYWDGSWYNRSLHEYDYNDGGDLTQKTRLKWHGDSWHNRSQTELQYEGGLCVNNTYYRWEDSTWTNRYLQEFSYNDSDERDVKVGYKWTDSDWTERHKTEYSYDDNGDLSQKMFYKW
;
A
#
# COMPACT_ATOMS: atom_id res chain seq x y z
N MET A 1 -3.16 33.55 -10.07
CA MET A 1 -1.78 33.44 -10.61
C MET A 1 -1.55 31.95 -10.83
N LYS A 2 -1.50 31.49 -12.09
CA LYS A 2 -1.44 30.05 -12.41
C LYS A 2 -0.04 29.54 -12.05
N ALA A 3 0.07 28.69 -11.04
CA ALA A 3 1.31 27.99 -10.72
C ALA A 3 1.44 26.82 -11.70
N TYR A 4 2.46 26.90 -12.57
CA TYR A 4 2.85 25.79 -13.43
C TYR A 4 3.65 24.82 -12.58
N PHE A 5 3.05 23.68 -12.21
CA PHE A 5 3.82 22.56 -11.68
C PHE A 5 4.69 22.02 -12.80
N THR A 6 5.99 22.18 -12.63
CA THR A 6 6.99 21.64 -13.54
C THR A 6 7.08 20.15 -13.24
N SER A 7 6.71 19.30 -14.19
CA SER A 7 6.83 17.84 -14.07
C SER A 7 8.29 17.48 -13.77
N ILE A 8 8.56 17.09 -12.52
CA ILE A 8 9.87 16.60 -12.11
C ILE A 8 9.91 15.11 -12.42
N LYS A 9 10.60 14.74 -13.50
CA LYS A 9 10.86 13.34 -13.82
C LYS A 9 11.86 12.76 -12.82
N PHE A 10 11.38 12.04 -11.82
CA PHE A 10 12.23 11.23 -10.95
C PHE A 10 12.41 9.82 -11.54
N ILE A 11 13.66 9.44 -11.81
CA ILE A 11 14.02 8.07 -12.16
C ILE A 11 14.40 7.37 -10.85
N VAL A 12 13.47 6.61 -10.26
CA VAL A 12 13.76 5.76 -9.11
C VAL A 12 14.29 4.41 -9.61
N MET A 13 15.59 4.18 -9.40
CA MET A 13 16.25 2.90 -9.70
C MET A 13 16.11 1.97 -8.50
N LEU A 14 15.09 1.12 -8.51
CA LEU A 14 14.95 0.05 -7.50
C LEU A 14 15.59 -1.23 -8.04
N SER A 15 16.70 -1.65 -7.42
CA SER A 15 17.33 -2.94 -7.71
C SER A 15 16.69 -4.02 -6.85
N MET A 16 15.93 -4.94 -7.46
CA MET A 16 15.59 -6.20 -6.82
C MET A 16 16.19 -7.36 -7.60
N ILE A 17 16.98 -8.19 -6.93
CA ILE A 17 17.39 -9.50 -7.42
C ILE A 17 16.27 -10.46 -7.02
N THR A 18 15.38 -10.82 -7.94
CA THR A 18 14.38 -11.88 -7.69
C THR A 18 14.64 -13.10 -8.56
N SER A 19 14.89 -14.22 -7.89
CA SER A 19 14.86 -15.56 -8.47
C SER A 19 13.41 -15.96 -8.79
N PHE A 20 13.24 -16.67 -9.91
CA PHE A 20 11.95 -17.09 -10.50
C PHE A 20 11.06 -17.92 -9.55
N SER A 21 9.85 -17.43 -9.25
CA SER A 21 8.54 -18.10 -9.40
C SER A 21 7.45 -17.34 -8.60
N PHE A 22 6.20 -17.40 -9.08
CA PHE A 22 4.96 -16.80 -8.53
C PHE A 22 4.70 -15.30 -8.82
N GLY A 23 4.32 -15.02 -10.07
CA GLY A 23 3.95 -13.67 -10.55
C GLY A 23 2.59 -13.12 -10.06
N THR A 24 1.82 -13.86 -9.25
CA THR A 24 0.58 -13.36 -8.63
C THR A 24 0.83 -12.79 -7.23
N ASP A 25 1.72 -13.40 -6.47
CA ASP A 25 1.94 -13.08 -5.06
C ASP A 25 2.89 -11.89 -4.91
N GLN A 26 3.86 -11.76 -5.83
CA GLN A 26 4.75 -10.59 -5.91
C GLN A 26 4.03 -9.31 -6.33
N LEU A 27 2.94 -9.41 -7.11
CA LEU A 27 2.12 -8.26 -7.50
C LEU A 27 1.29 -7.77 -6.30
N ASP A 28 0.78 -8.68 -5.48
CA ASP A 28 0.02 -8.32 -4.28
C ASP A 28 0.96 -7.81 -3.15
N GLU A 29 2.22 -8.27 -3.07
CA GLU A 29 3.23 -7.82 -2.10
C GLU A 29 3.78 -6.41 -2.43
N VAL A 30 4.11 -6.13 -3.70
CA VAL A 30 4.56 -4.80 -4.15
C VAL A 30 3.42 -3.77 -4.10
N ILE A 31 2.16 -4.20 -4.27
CA ILE A 31 0.99 -3.31 -4.12
C ILE A 31 0.63 -3.11 -2.64
N ALA A 32 0.83 -4.12 -1.77
CA ALA A 32 0.69 -3.95 -0.32
C ALA A 32 1.72 -2.95 0.25
N GLU A 33 2.91 -2.87 -0.35
CA GLU A 33 3.93 -1.86 -0.01
C GLU A 33 3.47 -0.43 -0.37
N GLU A 34 2.69 -0.25 -1.44
CA GLU A 34 2.02 1.03 -1.77
C GLU A 34 0.81 1.32 -0.86
N GLU A 35 0.05 0.28 -0.48
CA GLU A 35 -1.12 0.40 0.40
C GLU A 35 -0.77 0.79 1.85
N GLY A 36 0.44 0.47 2.32
CA GLY A 36 0.96 0.93 3.61
C GLY A 36 1.41 2.40 3.62
N ASN A 37 1.56 3.02 2.45
CA ASN A 37 2.04 4.39 2.28
C ASN A 37 0.92 5.44 2.16
N ILE A 38 -0.36 5.04 2.21
CA ILE A 38 -1.50 5.97 2.19
C ILE A 38 -1.55 6.84 3.46
N ALA A 39 -0.84 6.45 4.53
CA ALA A 39 -0.74 7.23 5.77
C ALA A 39 0.43 8.23 5.80
N TYR A 40 1.38 8.17 4.86
CA TYR A 40 2.53 9.08 4.83
C TYR A 40 2.46 9.96 3.60
N ARG A 41 2.24 11.25 3.88
CA ARG A 41 2.37 12.40 2.97
C ARG A 41 3.81 12.63 2.50
N ASN A 42 4.52 11.54 2.20
CA ASN A 42 5.90 11.41 1.73
C ASN A 42 6.06 10.21 0.76
N SER A 43 4.98 9.61 0.25
CA SER A 43 5.11 8.84 -0.99
C SER A 43 5.57 9.83 -2.05
N ILE A 44 6.79 9.68 -2.57
CA ILE A 44 7.33 10.50 -3.66
C ILE A 44 6.25 10.57 -4.74
N ASP A 45 5.65 11.74 -4.89
CA ASP A 45 4.57 11.96 -5.85
C ASP A 45 5.19 11.92 -7.24
N PHE A 46 4.82 10.93 -8.04
CA PHE A 46 5.40 10.70 -9.36
C PHE A 46 4.28 10.63 -10.40
N ASP A 47 4.44 11.34 -11.51
CA ASP A 47 3.58 11.15 -12.67
C ASP A 47 3.90 9.81 -13.36
N THR A 48 5.17 9.42 -13.36
CA THR A 48 5.64 8.19 -13.99
C THR A 48 6.83 7.60 -13.25
N ARG A 49 6.77 6.29 -12.98
CA ARG A 49 7.87 5.52 -12.41
C ARG A 49 8.20 4.35 -13.32
N THR A 50 9.45 4.25 -13.76
CA THR A 50 9.93 3.11 -14.57
C THR A 50 10.95 2.31 -13.77
N THR A 51 10.67 1.01 -13.61
CA THR A 51 11.61 0.05 -13.02
C THR A 51 12.41 -0.62 -14.12
N LYS A 52 13.73 -0.64 -13.95
CA LYS A 52 14.67 -1.37 -14.81
C LYS A 52 15.41 -2.42 -14.01
N ILE A 53 15.76 -3.52 -14.66
CA ILE A 53 16.59 -4.59 -14.10
C ILE A 53 17.92 -4.65 -14.85
N TRP A 54 19.01 -4.88 -14.12
CA TRP A 54 20.33 -5.10 -14.69
C TRP A 54 20.52 -6.58 -14.99
N TRP A 55 20.72 -6.92 -16.25
CA TRP A 55 21.12 -8.26 -16.69
C TRP A 55 21.78 -8.17 -18.07
N ASP A 56 22.59 -9.18 -18.41
CA ASP A 56 23.36 -9.22 -19.66
C ASP A 56 24.15 -7.93 -19.97
N SER A 57 24.79 -7.37 -18.95
CA SER A 57 25.59 -6.15 -19.04
C SER A 57 24.82 -4.90 -19.51
N ALA A 58 23.48 -4.89 -19.39
CA ALA A 58 22.66 -3.74 -19.75
C ALA A 58 21.46 -3.54 -18.80
N TRP A 59 20.88 -2.35 -18.86
CA TRP A 59 19.62 -2.03 -18.18
C TRP A 59 18.43 -2.34 -19.08
N HIS A 60 17.52 -3.17 -18.60
CA HIS A 60 16.31 -3.53 -19.32
C HIS A 60 15.07 -3.05 -18.57
N ASN A 61 14.10 -2.52 -19.32
CA ASN A 61 12.81 -2.14 -18.77
C ASN A 61 12.08 -3.38 -18.22
N LYS A 62 11.40 -3.20 -17.08
CA LYS A 62 10.63 -4.25 -16.42
C LYS A 62 9.18 -3.84 -16.24
N TRP A 63 8.96 -2.73 -15.54
CA TRP A 63 7.65 -2.24 -15.14
C TRP A 63 7.55 -0.72 -15.28
N GLN A 64 6.34 -0.23 -15.49
CA GLN A 64 6.05 1.20 -15.48
C GLN A 64 4.74 1.45 -14.75
N TRP A 65 4.72 2.51 -13.94
CA TRP A 65 3.55 3.04 -13.27
C TRP A 65 3.31 4.45 -13.79
N LEU A 66 2.05 4.77 -14.09
CA LEU A 66 1.61 6.11 -14.46
C LEU A 66 0.51 6.53 -13.50
N LYS A 67 0.56 7.78 -13.03
CA LYS A 67 -0.48 8.37 -12.20
C LYS A 67 -1.14 9.54 -12.93
N SER A 68 -2.45 9.63 -12.77
CA SER A 68 -3.27 10.74 -13.26
C SER A 68 -3.94 11.43 -12.10
N TYR A 69 -4.12 12.74 -12.23
CA TYR A 69 -4.67 13.60 -11.19
C TYR A 69 -5.78 14.47 -11.78
N ASP A 70 -6.73 14.89 -10.96
CA ASP A 70 -7.73 15.89 -11.34
C ASP A 70 -7.15 17.32 -11.33
N ASP A 71 -7.99 18.31 -11.68
CA ASP A 71 -7.61 19.73 -11.70
C ASP A 71 -7.22 20.29 -10.31
N SER A 72 -7.64 19.60 -9.23
CA SER A 72 -7.28 19.93 -7.85
C SER A 72 -5.97 19.25 -7.42
N GLY A 73 -5.40 18.38 -8.26
CA GLY A 73 -4.18 17.63 -7.97
C GLY A 73 -4.43 16.35 -7.16
N PHE A 74 -5.67 15.87 -7.07
CA PHE A 74 -5.98 14.63 -6.36
C PHE A 74 -5.80 13.42 -7.28
N LEU A 75 -5.18 12.35 -6.77
CA LEU A 75 -4.95 11.12 -7.52
C LEU A 75 -6.29 10.51 -7.97
N THR A 76 -6.49 10.34 -9.27
CA THR A 76 -7.71 9.76 -9.84
C THR A 76 -7.46 8.39 -10.44
N GLU A 77 -6.24 8.13 -10.92
CA GLU A 77 -5.92 6.91 -11.62
C GLU A 77 -4.46 6.49 -11.42
N SER A 78 -4.22 5.18 -11.36
CA SER A 78 -2.88 4.59 -11.35
C SER A 78 -2.84 3.37 -12.26
N GLU A 79 -2.12 3.49 -13.37
CA GLU A 79 -1.95 2.42 -14.34
C GLU A 79 -0.63 1.68 -14.13
N PHE A 80 -0.66 0.37 -14.37
CA PHE A 80 0.50 -0.51 -14.28
C PHE A 80 0.74 -1.24 -15.59
N TYR A 81 1.97 -1.11 -16.09
CA TYR A 81 2.44 -1.68 -17.33
C TYR A 81 3.61 -2.65 -17.08
N LYS A 82 3.64 -3.72 -17.87
CA LYS A 82 4.74 -4.67 -17.94
C LYS A 82 5.42 -4.56 -19.29
N PHE A 83 6.74 -4.44 -19.28
CA PHE A 83 7.53 -4.45 -20.51
C PHE A 83 7.69 -5.88 -21.03
N ARG A 84 7.38 -6.10 -22.31
CA ARG A 84 7.59 -7.38 -22.99
C ARG A 84 7.64 -7.15 -24.49
N ASP A 85 8.51 -7.88 -25.20
CA ASP A 85 8.58 -7.86 -26.67
C ASP A 85 8.72 -6.43 -27.23
N GLU A 86 9.59 -5.64 -26.59
CA GLU A 86 9.88 -4.23 -26.90
C GLU A 86 8.72 -3.23 -26.68
N GLU A 87 7.61 -3.69 -26.08
CA GLU A 87 6.42 -2.88 -25.85
C GLU A 87 5.99 -2.82 -24.37
N TRP A 88 5.29 -1.76 -23.99
CA TRP A 88 4.63 -1.63 -22.69
C TRP A 88 3.21 -2.20 -22.79
N LEU A 89 2.97 -3.31 -22.09
CA LEU A 89 1.66 -3.95 -22.04
C LEU A 89 0.94 -3.55 -20.75
N VAL A 90 -0.23 -2.94 -20.87
CA VAL A 90 -1.08 -2.64 -19.71
C VAL A 90 -1.48 -3.92 -18.98
N ARG A 91 -1.49 -3.88 -17.66
CA ARG A 91 -1.75 -5.03 -16.79
C ARG A 91 -2.75 -4.76 -15.69
N ALA A 92 -2.75 -3.56 -15.15
CA ALA A 92 -3.72 -3.16 -14.16
C ALA A 92 -4.01 -1.67 -14.25
N ASN A 93 -5.18 -1.29 -13.77
CA ASN A 93 -5.60 0.08 -13.54
C ASN A 93 -6.24 0.13 -12.15
N ILE A 94 -5.96 1.18 -11.41
CA ILE A 94 -6.61 1.51 -10.16
C ILE A 94 -7.26 2.88 -10.32
N SER A 95 -8.59 2.92 -10.26
CA SER A 95 -9.35 4.17 -10.24
C SER A 95 -9.69 4.56 -8.81
N TYR A 96 -9.60 5.85 -8.49
CA TYR A 96 -9.85 6.38 -7.15
C TYR A 96 -11.07 7.29 -7.14
N THR A 97 -11.82 7.25 -6.05
CA THR A 97 -12.82 8.27 -5.71
C THR A 97 -12.36 8.95 -4.44
N ASN A 98 -12.27 10.28 -4.45
CA ASN A 98 -11.74 11.06 -3.35
C ASN A 98 -12.84 11.86 -2.64
N ASN A 99 -12.62 12.19 -1.37
CA ASN A 99 -13.41 13.20 -0.67
C ASN A 99 -12.95 14.62 -1.07
N ASP A 100 -13.62 15.64 -0.54
CA ASP A 100 -13.32 17.05 -0.84
C ASP A 100 -11.90 17.49 -0.43
N ASN A 101 -11.25 16.74 0.47
CA ASN A 101 -9.88 16.98 0.91
C ASN A 101 -8.83 16.23 0.06
N GLY A 102 -9.27 15.47 -0.95
CA GLY A 102 -8.39 14.70 -1.83
C GLY A 102 -7.96 13.34 -1.30
N ALA A 103 -8.46 12.92 -0.12
CA ALA A 103 -8.17 11.59 0.40
C ALA A 103 -9.12 10.54 -0.26
N PRO A 104 -8.60 9.38 -0.71
CA PRO A 104 -9.43 8.36 -1.33
C PRO A 104 -10.49 7.81 -0.37
N THR A 105 -11.76 7.84 -0.75
CA THR A 105 -12.85 7.11 -0.04
C THR A 105 -13.06 5.72 -0.60
N SER A 106 -12.72 5.51 -1.88
CA SER A 106 -12.67 4.18 -2.47
C SER A 106 -11.64 4.06 -3.59
N SER A 107 -11.25 2.83 -3.89
CA SER A 107 -10.44 2.51 -5.07
C SER A 107 -10.83 1.17 -5.68
N ILE A 108 -10.94 1.12 -7.00
CA ILE A 108 -11.25 -0.11 -7.74
C ILE A 108 -10.03 -0.51 -8.55
N LYS A 109 -9.53 -1.72 -8.31
CA LYS A 109 -8.49 -2.34 -9.11
C LYS A 109 -9.11 -3.23 -10.17
N GLN A 110 -8.76 -2.96 -11.42
CA GLN A 110 -9.04 -3.81 -12.56
C GLN A 110 -7.73 -4.39 -13.10
N VAL A 111 -7.80 -5.59 -13.66
CA VAL A 111 -6.67 -6.26 -14.32
C VAL A 111 -6.99 -6.51 -15.78
N TYR A 112 -6.01 -6.27 -16.64
CA TYR A 112 -6.14 -6.51 -18.07
C TYR A 112 -5.69 -7.94 -18.38
N TRP A 113 -6.59 -8.73 -18.95
CA TRP A 113 -6.36 -10.11 -19.32
C TRP A 113 -7.12 -10.41 -20.62
N ASP A 114 -6.49 -11.15 -21.54
CA ASP A 114 -7.13 -11.64 -22.77
C ASP A 114 -8.02 -10.63 -23.53
N GLY A 115 -7.50 -9.41 -23.74
CA GLY A 115 -8.20 -8.37 -24.49
C GLY A 115 -9.20 -7.53 -23.69
N SER A 116 -9.49 -7.89 -22.44
CA SER A 116 -10.55 -7.29 -21.62
C SER A 116 -10.10 -6.89 -20.20
N TRP A 117 -10.84 -5.95 -19.61
CA TRP A 117 -10.67 -5.55 -18.22
C TRP A 117 -11.56 -6.36 -17.29
N TYR A 118 -10.99 -6.82 -16.18
CA TYR A 118 -11.71 -7.56 -15.14
C TYR A 118 -11.55 -6.89 -13.79
N ASN A 119 -12.66 -6.73 -13.08
CA ASN A 119 -12.64 -6.31 -11.69
C ASN A 119 -11.86 -7.31 -10.84
N ARG A 120 -10.99 -6.81 -9.95
CA ARG A 120 -10.14 -7.63 -9.08
C ARG A 120 -10.42 -7.38 -7.61
N SER A 121 -10.36 -6.12 -7.20
CA SER A 121 -10.62 -5.74 -5.81
C SER A 121 -11.17 -4.32 -5.72
N LEU A 122 -12.03 -4.10 -4.74
CA LEU A 122 -12.49 -2.79 -4.29
C LEU A 122 -11.91 -2.57 -2.89
N HIS A 123 -11.43 -1.38 -2.63
CA HIS A 123 -11.09 -0.92 -1.29
C HIS A 123 -11.96 0.28 -0.94
N GLU A 124 -12.41 0.31 0.30
CA GLU A 124 -13.19 1.39 0.91
C GLU A 124 -12.40 1.91 2.12
N TYR A 125 -12.44 3.21 2.33
CA TYR A 125 -11.62 3.91 3.31
C TYR A 125 -12.48 4.88 4.12
N ASP A 126 -12.45 4.73 5.44
CA ASP A 126 -13.12 5.61 6.38
C ASP A 126 -12.12 6.40 7.20
N TYR A 127 -12.48 7.63 7.51
CA TYR A 127 -11.62 8.60 8.20
C TYR A 127 -12.34 9.19 9.41
N ASN A 128 -11.58 9.62 10.42
CA ASN A 128 -12.11 10.44 11.50
C ASN A 128 -12.25 11.91 11.06
N ASP A 129 -12.84 12.75 11.92
CA ASP A 129 -13.00 14.20 11.66
C ASP A 129 -11.65 14.95 11.52
N GLY A 130 -10.56 14.38 12.05
CA GLY A 130 -9.20 14.89 11.90
C GLY A 130 -8.56 14.55 10.55
N GLY A 131 -9.18 13.67 9.75
CA GLY A 131 -8.67 13.19 8.48
C GLY A 131 -7.76 11.96 8.56
N ASP A 132 -7.62 11.32 9.72
CA ASP A 132 -6.85 10.09 9.86
C ASP A 132 -7.69 8.88 9.43
N LEU A 133 -7.07 7.96 8.70
CA LEU A 133 -7.70 6.71 8.27
C LEU A 133 -7.99 5.82 9.48
N THR A 134 -9.26 5.49 9.71
CA THR A 134 -9.71 4.65 10.83
C THR A 134 -10.10 3.25 10.39
N GLN A 135 -10.54 3.07 9.14
CA GLN A 135 -10.89 1.76 8.61
C GLN A 135 -10.52 1.63 7.14
N LYS A 136 -10.03 0.45 6.77
CA LYS A 136 -9.86 0.01 5.39
C LYS A 136 -10.56 -1.32 5.17
N THR A 137 -11.56 -1.33 4.31
CA THR A 137 -12.28 -2.54 3.94
C THR A 137 -11.88 -2.97 2.53
N ARG A 138 -11.57 -4.25 2.37
CA ARG A 138 -11.20 -4.86 1.10
C ARG A 138 -12.26 -5.87 0.67
N LEU A 139 -12.74 -5.69 -0.54
CA LEU A 139 -13.64 -6.58 -1.23
C LEU A 139 -12.93 -7.22 -2.43
N LYS A 140 -13.33 -8.45 -2.76
CA LYS A 140 -12.90 -9.17 -3.96
C LYS A 140 -14.06 -9.26 -4.94
N TRP A 141 -13.77 -9.16 -6.23
CA TRP A 141 -14.74 -9.46 -7.26
C TRP A 141 -14.87 -10.97 -7.41
N HIS A 142 -16.09 -11.51 -7.39
CA HIS A 142 -16.34 -12.92 -7.64
C HIS A 142 -17.74 -13.12 -8.21
N GLY A 143 -17.85 -13.83 -9.34
CA GLY A 143 -19.09 -13.88 -10.11
C GLY A 143 -19.39 -12.48 -10.65
N ASP A 144 -20.51 -11.91 -10.20
CA ASP A 144 -21.04 -10.62 -10.67
C ASP A 144 -21.21 -9.60 -9.53
N SER A 145 -20.55 -9.81 -8.39
CA SER A 145 -20.63 -8.89 -7.25
C SER A 145 -19.34 -8.80 -6.43
N TRP A 146 -19.27 -7.74 -5.61
CA TRP A 146 -18.23 -7.54 -4.63
C TRP A 146 -18.54 -8.34 -3.36
N HIS A 147 -17.52 -9.05 -2.85
CA HIS A 147 -17.62 -9.80 -1.60
C HIS A 147 -16.54 -9.36 -0.64
N ASN A 148 -16.89 -9.18 0.63
CA ASN A 148 -15.95 -8.90 1.71
C ASN A 148 -14.80 -9.92 1.74
N ARG A 149 -13.59 -9.43 1.97
CA ARG A 149 -12.37 -10.24 2.06
C ARG A 149 -11.62 -9.99 3.35
N SER A 150 -11.36 -8.74 3.68
CA SER A 150 -10.61 -8.34 4.87
C SER A 150 -10.94 -6.92 5.28
N GLN A 151 -10.77 -6.61 6.55
CA GLN A 151 -10.92 -5.27 7.11
C GLN A 151 -9.72 -4.97 8.00
N THR A 152 -9.26 -3.73 7.99
CA THR A 152 -8.26 -3.23 8.94
C THR A 152 -8.84 -2.04 9.66
N GLU A 153 -8.80 -2.05 10.99
CA GLU A 153 -9.16 -0.91 11.82
C GLU A 153 -7.91 -0.32 12.44
N LEU A 154 -7.84 1.00 12.54
CA LEU A 154 -6.72 1.74 13.10
C LEU A 154 -7.23 2.61 14.24
N GLN A 155 -6.50 2.59 15.36
CA GLN A 155 -6.80 3.44 16.51
C GLN A 155 -5.65 4.40 16.78
N TYR A 156 -6.00 5.58 17.29
CA TYR A 156 -5.08 6.68 17.49
C TYR A 156 -5.19 7.24 18.90
N GLU A 157 -4.06 7.65 19.45
CA GLU A 157 -3.95 8.40 20.70
C GLU A 157 -3.03 9.59 20.45
N GLY A 158 -3.49 10.81 20.77
CA GLY A 158 -2.71 12.03 20.50
C GLY A 158 -2.38 12.28 19.02
N GLY A 159 -3.12 11.68 18.08
CA GLY A 159 -2.83 11.76 16.63
C GLY A 159 -1.83 10.70 16.13
N LEU A 160 -1.32 9.83 17.00
CA LEU A 160 -0.42 8.74 16.65
C LEU A 160 -1.18 7.41 16.58
N CYS A 161 -0.95 6.63 15.53
CA CYS A 161 -1.57 5.31 15.38
C CYS A 161 -0.98 4.32 16.39
N VAL A 162 -1.74 3.97 17.43
CA VAL A 162 -1.27 3.10 18.52
C VAL A 162 -1.56 1.62 18.26
N ASN A 163 -2.56 1.31 17.44
CA ASN A 163 -2.79 -0.06 17.01
C ASN A 163 -3.44 -0.15 15.62
N ASN A 164 -3.27 -1.32 15.00
CA ASN A 164 -4.14 -1.76 13.92
C ASN A 164 -4.58 -3.20 14.11
N THR A 165 -5.86 -3.46 13.87
CA THR A 165 -6.43 -4.82 13.92
C THR A 165 -6.86 -5.24 12.53
N TYR A 166 -6.33 -6.36 12.07
CA TYR A 166 -6.65 -6.96 10.79
C TYR A 166 -7.61 -8.14 10.99
N TYR A 167 -8.76 -8.05 10.31
CA TYR A 167 -9.83 -9.01 10.29
C TYR A 167 -9.91 -9.70 8.93
N ARG A 168 -10.41 -10.93 8.93
CA ARG A 168 -10.77 -11.69 7.73
C ARG A 168 -12.27 -11.94 7.70
N TRP A 169 -12.86 -11.85 6.51
CA TRP A 169 -14.26 -12.22 6.33
C TRP A 169 -14.38 -13.72 6.17
N GLU A 170 -15.02 -14.38 7.14
CA GLU A 170 -15.26 -15.82 7.17
C GLU A 170 -16.69 -16.08 7.68
N ASP A 171 -17.43 -16.97 7.02
CA ASP A 171 -18.78 -17.39 7.41
C ASP A 171 -19.76 -16.25 7.73
N SER A 172 -19.71 -15.19 6.92
CA SER A 172 -20.53 -13.96 7.07
C SER A 172 -20.24 -13.12 8.31
N THR A 173 -19.05 -13.28 8.89
CA THR A 173 -18.59 -12.50 10.06
C THR A 173 -17.14 -12.05 9.89
N TRP A 174 -16.77 -10.96 10.57
CA TRP A 174 -15.37 -10.53 10.68
C TRP A 174 -14.69 -11.30 11.80
N THR A 175 -13.63 -12.03 11.47
CA THR A 175 -12.84 -12.80 12.42
C THR A 175 -11.45 -12.19 12.59
N ASN A 176 -11.03 -12.00 13.84
CA ASN A 176 -9.68 -11.53 14.19
C ASN A 176 -8.60 -12.39 13.54
N ARG A 177 -7.53 -11.75 13.06
CA ARG A 177 -6.42 -12.48 12.45
C ARG A 177 -5.05 -11.98 12.88
N TYR A 178 -4.80 -10.68 12.81
CA TYR A 178 -3.55 -10.07 13.27
C TYR A 178 -3.85 -8.77 14.00
N LEU A 179 -3.03 -8.46 14.99
CA LEU A 179 -3.03 -7.18 15.70
C LEU A 179 -1.59 -6.66 15.69
N GLN A 180 -1.42 -5.37 15.49
CA GLN A 180 -0.15 -4.69 15.69
C GLN A 180 -0.37 -3.56 16.69
N GLU A 181 0.54 -3.47 17.66
CA GLU A 181 0.60 -2.38 18.62
C GLU A 181 1.90 -1.60 18.38
N PHE A 182 1.81 -0.29 18.55
CA PHE A 182 2.90 0.64 18.34
C PHE A 182 3.10 1.49 19.58
N SER A 183 4.35 1.70 19.95
CA SER A 183 4.75 2.74 20.90
C SER A 183 5.67 3.74 20.22
N TYR A 184 5.82 4.87 20.88
CA TYR A 184 6.54 6.02 20.38
C TYR A 184 7.45 6.56 21.50
N ASN A 185 8.61 7.06 21.09
CA ASN A 185 9.52 7.77 21.99
C ASN A 185 9.00 9.19 22.28
N ASP A 186 9.71 9.94 23.14
CA ASP A 186 9.36 11.31 23.51
C ASP A 186 9.39 12.32 22.34
N SER A 187 9.88 11.92 21.17
CA SER A 187 9.92 12.70 19.93
C SER A 187 8.84 12.28 18.93
N ASP A 188 7.84 11.49 19.36
CA ASP A 188 6.76 10.95 18.53
C ASP A 188 7.24 10.03 17.38
N GLU A 189 8.45 9.49 17.48
CA GLU A 189 8.98 8.50 16.54
C GLU A 189 8.68 7.10 17.05
N ARG A 190 8.26 6.21 16.15
CA ARG A 190 7.88 4.83 16.53
C ARG A 190 9.11 4.08 17.03
N ASP A 191 9.17 3.72 18.31
CA ASP A 191 10.29 3.00 18.90
C ASP A 191 10.05 1.48 19.01
N VAL A 192 8.80 1.05 19.14
CA VAL A 192 8.43 -0.36 19.19
C VAL A 192 7.22 -0.68 18.32
N LYS A 193 7.27 -1.86 17.71
CA LYS A 193 6.13 -2.52 17.09
C LYS A 193 6.03 -3.95 17.63
N VAL A 194 4.90 -4.30 18.22
CA VAL A 194 4.59 -5.69 18.61
C VAL A 194 3.51 -6.23 17.69
N GLY A 195 3.70 -7.45 17.18
CA GLY A 195 2.75 -8.09 16.28
C GLY A 195 2.23 -9.40 16.85
N TYR A 196 0.92 -9.52 16.89
CA TYR A 196 0.17 -10.64 17.45
C TYR A 196 -0.58 -11.40 16.35
N LYS A 197 -0.85 -12.67 16.62
CA LYS A 197 -1.69 -13.55 15.79
C LYS A 197 -2.85 -14.05 16.64
N TRP A 198 -4.04 -14.02 16.07
CA TRP A 198 -5.21 -14.62 16.70
C TRP A 198 -5.14 -16.15 16.61
N THR A 199 -5.18 -16.83 17.74
CA THR A 199 -5.17 -18.28 17.89
C THR A 199 -6.02 -18.69 19.09
N ASP A 200 -6.85 -19.71 18.95
CA ASP A 200 -7.63 -20.29 20.06
C ASP A 200 -8.43 -19.27 20.88
N SER A 201 -8.99 -18.26 20.20
CA SER A 201 -9.75 -17.14 20.78
C SER A 201 -8.95 -16.16 21.64
N ASP A 202 -7.63 -16.10 21.46
CA ASP A 202 -6.76 -15.12 22.13
C ASP A 202 -5.64 -14.61 21.20
N TRP A 203 -5.00 -13.50 21.58
CA TRP A 203 -3.86 -12.91 20.89
C TRP A 203 -2.56 -13.52 21.39
N THR A 204 -1.82 -14.18 20.51
CA THR A 204 -0.47 -14.67 20.81
C THR A 204 0.57 -13.81 20.13
N GLU A 205 1.56 -13.33 20.89
CA GLU A 205 2.70 -12.61 20.35
C GLU A 205 3.45 -13.44 19.30
N ARG A 206 3.86 -12.80 18.21
CA ARG A 206 4.56 -13.46 17.11
C ARG A 206 5.93 -12.85 16.82
N HIS A 207 6.02 -11.53 16.92
CA HIS A 207 7.24 -10.80 16.65
C HIS A 207 7.22 -9.44 17.33
N LYS A 208 8.41 -8.93 17.62
CA LYS A 208 8.65 -7.57 18.08
C LYS A 208 9.68 -6.93 17.17
N THR A 209 9.50 -5.66 16.84
CA THR A 209 10.52 -4.84 16.21
C THR A 209 10.80 -3.64 17.09
N GLU A 210 12.07 -3.39 17.36
CA GLU A 210 12.54 -2.19 18.05
C GLU A 210 13.29 -1.32 17.06
N TYR A 211 13.06 -0.02 17.15
CA TYR A 211 13.66 1.00 16.31
C TYR A 211 14.47 1.92 17.21
N SER A 212 15.64 2.30 16.72
CA SER A 212 16.46 3.32 17.36
C SER A 212 16.84 4.35 16.32
N TYR A 213 16.98 5.58 16.78
CA TYR A 213 17.23 6.75 15.97
C TYR A 213 18.55 7.37 16.41
N ASP A 214 19.26 7.99 15.47
CA ASP A 214 20.41 8.82 15.83
C ASP A 214 19.95 10.23 16.28
N ASP A 215 20.90 11.08 16.64
CA ASP A 215 20.62 12.44 17.12
C ASP A 215 19.93 13.34 16.07
N ASN A 216 19.88 12.93 14.80
CA ASN A 216 19.18 13.65 13.74
C ASN A 216 17.74 13.16 13.52
N GLY A 217 17.29 12.13 14.26
CA GLY A 217 16.01 11.46 14.03
C GLY A 217 16.04 10.47 12.85
N ASP A 218 17.22 10.15 12.34
CA ASP A 218 17.37 9.15 11.28
C ASP A 218 17.39 7.75 11.89
N LEU A 219 16.71 6.80 11.24
CA LEU A 219 16.67 5.40 11.70
C LEU A 219 18.09 4.81 11.72
N SER A 220 18.63 4.60 12.93
CA SER A 220 19.98 4.11 13.15
C SER A 220 20.02 2.58 13.31
N GLN A 221 18.99 1.99 13.91
CA GLN A 221 18.90 0.54 14.12
C GLN A 221 17.47 0.02 14.03
N LYS A 222 17.35 -1.21 13.52
CA LYS A 222 16.11 -2.00 13.53
C LYS A 222 16.41 -3.41 14.02
N MET A 223 15.91 -3.76 15.19
CA MET A 223 16.04 -5.11 15.76
C MET A 223 14.73 -5.87 15.57
N PHE A 224 14.79 -7.10 15.06
CA PHE A 224 13.63 -7.96 14.85
C PHE A 224 13.74 -9.22 15.69
N TYR A 225 12.73 -9.45 16.53
CA TYR A 225 12.61 -10.59 17.40
C TYR A 225 11.40 -11.42 16.96
N LYS A 226 11.54 -12.74 17.04
CA LYS A 226 10.49 -13.70 16.69
C LYS A 226 10.42 -14.77 17.77
N TRP A 227 9.20 -15.13 18.14
CA TRP A 227 8.91 -16.21 19.07
C TRP A 227 8.69 -17.53 18.33
#